data_AF-A0A9E0HEY4-F1
#
_entry.id   AF-A0A9E0HEY4-F1
#
_cell.length_a   1.000
_cell.length_b   1.000
_cell.length_c   1.000
_cell.angle_alpha   90.00
_cell.angle_beta   90.00
_cell.angle_gamma   90.00
#
_symmetry.space_group_name_H-M   'P 1'
#
loop_
_entity.id
_entity.type
_entity.pdbx_description
1 polymer ?
#
loop_
_entity_poly.entity_id
_entity_poly.type
_entity_poly.pdbx_seq_one_letter_code
_entity_poly.pdbx_strand_id
1 'polypeptide(L)'
;MLSLVEQLVTWLPQDRRAHVAVLDLEPLSGPATDLDRFLAEEITARLFATRRVEVVERVFLRRVMDELNLSKSITMDPDAAKRLGQLTGAEYVVVGRTSDLGDSVRVSIRALDTTTGSVVSTGVVTLLKEASLASLMGGRGVASARDASRDRKRPPNTLYYEDFESVNEGDAPPGWLGVDHFAVRVEPRGRVFSCFEKGPMKFTIPSIRLPESYQMEVVARQTHWTQSELTITVGVNRFGIKRGSFSNVAFLNKTDKELPAMLQDGASVRLTLERRGSNYRLSVDGTETLLGRYPDGGSSETWTIEFRNPGACFGEALQRLAVYAVE
;
A
#
# COMPACT_ATOMS: atom_id res chain seq x y z
N MET A 1 -11.65 12.82 11.70
CA MET A 1 -10.82 12.64 12.91
C MET A 1 -11.56 11.94 14.06
N LEU A 2 -12.79 12.31 14.42
CA LEU A 2 -13.59 11.59 15.44
C LEU A 2 -13.69 10.07 15.16
N SER A 3 -14.05 9.70 13.94
CA SER A 3 -14.16 8.31 13.50
C SER A 3 -12.85 7.51 13.62
N LEU A 4 -11.70 8.18 13.50
CA LEU A 4 -10.38 7.55 13.54
C LEU A 4 -10.01 7.12 14.97
N VAL A 5 -10.37 7.94 15.96
CA VAL A 5 -10.11 7.67 17.37
C VAL A 5 -11.11 6.67 17.92
N GLU A 6 -12.37 6.72 17.47
CA GLU A 6 -13.35 5.68 17.79
C GLU A 6 -12.88 4.29 17.35
N GLN A 7 -12.31 4.17 16.14
CA GLN A 7 -11.69 2.93 15.66
C GLN A 7 -10.54 2.45 16.56
N LEU A 8 -9.76 3.39 17.12
CA LEU A 8 -8.67 3.10 18.05
C LEU A 8 -9.11 2.87 19.51
N VAL A 9 -10.31 3.23 19.93
CA VAL A 9 -10.68 3.11 21.36
C VAL A 9 -11.37 1.78 21.65
N THR A 10 -11.75 1.04 20.61
CA THR A 10 -12.42 -0.26 20.69
C THR A 10 -11.62 -1.33 21.43
N TRP A 11 -10.28 -1.27 21.37
CA TRP A 11 -9.40 -2.27 21.96
C TRP A 11 -8.92 -1.92 23.39
N LEU A 12 -9.21 -0.71 23.88
CA LEU A 12 -8.75 -0.30 25.21
C LEU A 12 -9.43 -1.12 26.32
N PRO A 13 -8.71 -1.43 27.43
CA PRO A 13 -9.28 -2.03 28.62
C PRO A 13 -10.47 -1.21 29.15
N GLN A 14 -11.53 -1.89 29.58
CA GLN A 14 -12.78 -1.23 30.00
C GLN A 14 -12.77 -0.85 31.50
N ASP A 15 -11.92 -1.52 32.27
CA ASP A 15 -11.86 -1.50 33.73
C ASP A 15 -10.74 -0.62 34.30
N ARG A 16 -9.76 -0.23 33.47
CA ARG A 16 -8.63 0.60 33.85
C ARG A 16 -8.17 1.50 32.72
N ARG A 17 -7.35 2.50 33.04
CA ARG A 17 -6.65 3.31 32.04
C ARG A 17 -5.45 2.52 31.49
N ALA A 18 -5.22 2.65 30.18
CA ALA A 18 -4.02 2.11 29.55
C ALA A 18 -2.95 3.19 29.39
N HIS A 19 -1.69 2.86 29.64
CA HIS A 19 -0.56 3.71 29.27
C HIS A 19 -0.27 3.60 27.77
N VAL A 20 -0.37 4.72 27.05
CA VAL A 20 -0.22 4.76 25.59
C VAL A 20 0.87 5.74 25.18
N ALA A 21 1.80 5.30 24.35
CA ALA A 21 2.73 6.18 23.65
C ALA A 21 2.18 6.51 22.26
N VAL A 22 2.18 7.77 21.86
CA VAL A 22 1.81 8.18 20.49
C VAL A 22 3.04 8.77 19.83
N LEU A 23 3.49 8.15 18.75
CA LEU A 23 4.63 8.64 17.98
C LEU A 23 4.21 9.68 16.96
N ASP A 24 5.17 10.48 16.51
CA ASP A 24 4.98 11.35 15.37
C ASP A 24 4.56 10.51 14.15
N LEU A 25 3.65 11.04 13.35
CA LEU A 25 3.31 10.37 12.10
C LEU A 25 4.49 10.48 11.13
N GLU A 26 4.67 9.45 10.31
CA GLU A 26 5.67 9.47 9.27
C GLU A 26 4.99 9.73 7.93
N PRO A 27 5.52 10.60 7.06
CA PRO A 27 4.99 10.70 5.71
C PRO A 27 5.31 9.44 4.90
N LEU A 28 4.46 9.15 3.92
CA LEU A 28 4.65 8.06 2.96
C LEU A 28 5.92 8.27 2.13
N SER A 29 6.19 9.52 1.79
CA SER A 29 7.32 9.96 0.99
C SER A 29 7.73 11.36 1.43
N GLY A 30 9.02 11.66 1.36
CA GLY A 30 9.57 12.95 1.75
C GLY A 30 9.86 13.08 3.26
N PRO A 31 10.35 14.25 3.69
CA PRO A 31 10.66 14.51 5.10
C PRO A 31 9.39 14.76 5.92
N ALA A 32 9.45 14.45 7.22
CA ALA A 32 8.35 14.74 8.15
C ALA A 32 7.97 16.23 8.15
N THR A 33 6.69 16.48 7.99
CA THR A 33 6.07 17.81 7.87
C THR A 33 5.49 18.29 9.21
N ASP A 34 5.10 19.57 9.28
CA ASP A 34 4.36 20.08 10.44
C ASP A 34 2.97 19.44 10.55
N LEU A 35 2.38 19.04 9.42
CA LEU A 35 1.11 18.31 9.40
C LEU A 35 1.21 16.97 10.14
N ASP A 36 2.31 16.23 9.98
CA ASP A 36 2.51 14.94 10.62
C ASP A 36 2.57 15.05 12.14
N ARG A 37 3.28 16.08 12.62
CA ARG A 37 3.38 16.42 14.04
C ARG A 37 2.04 16.89 14.59
N PHE A 38 1.35 17.75 13.86
CA PHE A 38 0.03 18.26 14.21
C PHE A 38 -1.01 17.13 14.34
N LEU A 39 -1.03 16.20 13.39
CA LEU A 39 -1.94 15.06 13.43
C LEU A 39 -1.65 14.12 14.60
N ALA A 40 -0.37 13.88 14.95
CA ALA A 40 -0.01 13.11 16.13
C ALA A 40 -0.48 13.79 17.44
N GLU A 41 -0.37 15.13 17.53
CA GLU A 41 -0.89 15.91 18.65
C GLU A 41 -2.43 15.83 18.73
N GLU A 42 -3.12 15.92 17.60
CA GLU A 42 -4.57 15.83 17.53
C GLU A 42 -5.07 14.43 17.94
N ILE A 43 -4.37 13.37 17.52
CA ILE A 43 -4.63 11.99 17.96
C ILE A 43 -4.44 11.88 19.47
N THR A 44 -3.32 12.42 19.98
CA THR A 44 -2.99 12.42 21.41
C THR A 44 -4.05 13.12 22.24
N ALA A 45 -4.45 14.34 21.85
CA ALA A 45 -5.45 15.14 22.54
C ALA A 45 -6.81 14.42 22.58
N ARG A 46 -7.21 13.80 21.47
CA ARG A 46 -8.47 13.05 21.38
C ARG A 46 -8.45 11.75 22.18
N LEU A 47 -7.35 11.01 22.16
CA LEU A 47 -7.17 9.83 23.01
C LEU A 47 -7.25 10.22 24.49
N PHE A 48 -6.55 11.27 24.90
CA PHE A 48 -6.61 11.80 26.27
C PHE A 48 -8.04 12.23 26.67
N ALA A 49 -8.77 12.87 25.76
CA ALA A 49 -10.15 13.30 25.99
C ALA A 49 -11.13 12.14 26.29
N THR A 50 -10.81 10.91 25.88
CA THR A 50 -11.62 9.72 26.23
C THR A 50 -11.58 9.40 27.73
N ARG A 51 -10.58 9.92 28.47
CA ARG A 51 -10.30 9.59 29.89
C ARG A 51 -10.00 8.11 30.17
N ARG A 52 -9.77 7.32 29.12
CA ARG A 52 -9.45 5.87 29.17
C ARG A 52 -7.97 5.57 28.98
N VAL A 53 -7.13 6.58 28.74
CA VAL A 53 -5.69 6.42 28.56
C VAL A 53 -4.91 7.42 29.39
N GLU A 54 -3.69 7.06 29.72
CA GLU A 54 -2.63 7.96 30.16
C GLU A 54 -1.57 8.02 29.06
N VAL A 55 -1.21 9.22 28.61
CA VAL A 55 -0.31 9.37 27.48
C VAL A 55 1.10 9.64 27.98
N VAL A 56 2.08 8.91 27.43
CA VAL A 56 3.49 9.13 27.74
C VAL A 56 3.94 10.48 27.17
N GLU A 57 4.69 11.25 27.97
CA GLU A 57 5.16 12.57 27.57
C GLU A 57 6.04 12.52 26.31
N ARG A 58 5.71 13.34 25.32
CA ARG A 58 6.36 13.33 24.00
C ARG A 58 7.84 13.67 24.03
N VAL A 59 8.27 14.58 24.91
CA VAL A 59 9.69 14.95 25.05
C VAL A 59 10.50 13.77 25.57
N PHE A 60 9.93 13.02 26.51
CA PHE A 60 10.52 11.81 27.04
C PHE A 60 10.56 10.69 25.98
N LEU A 61 9.46 10.49 25.23
CA LEU A 61 9.42 9.53 24.11
C LEU A 61 10.51 9.82 23.07
N ARG A 62 10.68 11.08 22.64
CA ARG A 62 11.71 11.45 21.66
C ARG A 62 13.12 11.13 22.15
N ARG A 63 13.42 11.44 23.41
CA ARG A 63 14.73 11.12 24.01
C ARG A 63 15.01 9.61 23.99
N VAL A 64 14.03 8.80 24.39
CA VAL A 64 14.15 7.33 24.38
C VAL A 64 14.29 6.78 22.95
N MET A 65 13.55 7.35 22.00
CA MET A 65 13.62 6.98 20.57
C MET A 65 14.99 7.27 19.97
N ASP A 66 15.57 8.44 20.27
CA ASP A 66 16.88 8.87 19.81
C ASP A 66 18.00 8.01 20.44
N GLU A 67 17.89 7.72 21.74
CA GLU A 67 18.87 6.89 22.48
C GLU A 67 18.93 5.45 21.94
N LEU A 68 17.80 4.91 21.50
CA LEU A 68 17.74 3.55 20.96
C LEU A 68 17.94 3.46 19.43
N ASN A 69 18.17 4.58 18.71
CA ASN A 69 18.13 4.63 17.25
C ASN A 69 16.86 4.01 16.63
N LEU A 70 15.74 3.98 17.38
CA LEU A 70 14.49 3.32 16.95
C LEU A 70 13.62 4.19 16.04
N SER A 71 14.03 5.42 15.75
CA SER A 71 13.30 6.40 14.91
C SER A 71 13.00 5.89 13.49
N LYS A 72 13.53 4.72 13.10
CA LYS A 72 13.28 4.05 11.81
C LYS A 72 12.69 2.65 11.92
N SER A 73 12.56 2.07 13.12
CA SER A 73 12.31 0.63 13.28
C SER A 73 11.00 0.24 13.97
N ILE A 74 10.27 1.17 14.61
CA ILE A 74 9.04 0.79 15.34
C ILE A 74 7.90 0.35 14.41
N THR A 75 7.86 0.86 13.18
CA THR A 75 6.86 0.45 12.18
C THR A 75 7.17 -0.93 11.57
N MET A 76 8.38 -1.47 11.77
CA MET A 76 8.95 -2.61 11.01
C MET A 76 9.47 -3.76 11.88
N ASP A 77 9.64 -3.56 13.19
CA ASP A 77 10.16 -4.56 14.13
C ASP A 77 9.27 -4.66 15.38
N PRO A 78 8.55 -5.79 15.58
CA PRO A 78 7.78 -6.04 16.80
C PRO A 78 8.61 -5.93 18.09
N ASP A 79 9.92 -6.20 18.04
CA ASP A 79 10.80 -6.10 19.20
C ASP A 79 11.17 -4.64 19.53
N ALA A 80 11.09 -3.73 18.57
CA ALA A 80 11.27 -2.30 18.79
C ALA A 80 10.13 -1.71 19.65
N ALA A 81 8.88 -2.13 19.40
CA ALA A 81 7.72 -1.74 20.21
C ALA A 81 7.83 -2.27 21.64
N LYS A 82 8.34 -3.49 21.83
CA LYS A 82 8.57 -4.08 23.17
C LYS A 82 9.62 -3.31 23.96
N ARG A 83 10.75 -2.98 23.35
CA ARG A 83 11.82 -2.18 23.98
C ARG A 83 11.33 -0.79 24.35
N LEU A 84 10.55 -0.14 23.46
CA LEU A 84 9.95 1.15 23.76
C LEU A 84 9.01 1.05 24.97
N GLY A 85 8.14 0.02 25.02
CA GLY A 85 7.25 -0.21 26.16
C GLY A 85 8.00 -0.42 27.48
N GLN A 86 9.08 -1.21 27.47
CA GLN A 86 9.92 -1.46 28.65
C GLN A 86 10.55 -0.19 29.23
N LEU A 87 11.00 0.73 28.38
CA LEU A 87 11.65 1.97 28.83
C LEU A 87 10.65 3.08 29.19
N THR A 88 9.50 3.09 28.54
CA THR A 88 8.53 4.19 28.67
C THR A 88 7.36 3.85 29.60
N GLY A 89 7.20 2.57 29.95
CA GLY A 89 6.01 2.08 30.66
C GLY A 89 4.76 2.05 29.79
N ALA A 90 4.87 2.31 28.49
CA ALA A 90 3.74 2.22 27.58
C ALA A 90 3.31 0.76 27.40
N GLU A 91 2.04 0.48 27.64
CA GLU A 91 1.41 -0.82 27.33
C GLU A 91 1.07 -0.93 25.85
N TYR A 92 0.84 0.22 25.21
CA TYR A 92 0.54 0.29 23.80
C TYR A 92 1.26 1.46 23.13
N VAL A 93 1.64 1.25 21.87
CA VAL A 93 2.27 2.28 21.03
C VAL A 93 1.39 2.52 19.83
N VAL A 94 1.00 3.78 19.63
CA VAL A 94 0.31 4.25 18.42
C VAL A 94 1.34 4.80 17.47
N VAL A 95 1.42 4.18 16.30
CA VAL A 95 2.22 4.64 15.17
C VAL A 95 1.30 5.00 14.03
N GLY A 96 1.76 5.83 13.10
CA GLY A 96 0.99 6.08 11.91
C GLY A 96 1.72 6.80 10.83
N ARG A 97 1.03 6.88 9.69
CA ARG A 97 1.55 7.39 8.44
C ARG A 97 0.60 8.36 7.80
N THR A 98 1.13 9.39 7.17
CA THR A 98 0.36 10.28 6.29
C THR A 98 0.73 10.00 4.84
N SER A 99 -0.24 10.14 3.93
CA SER A 99 -0.02 9.98 2.50
C SER A 99 -0.68 11.14 1.79
N ASP A 100 0.13 11.95 1.13
CA ASP A 100 -0.33 13.01 0.25
C ASP A 100 -0.97 12.39 -1.01
N LEU A 101 -2.24 12.69 -1.24
CA LEU A 101 -3.03 12.23 -2.40
C LEU A 101 -3.46 13.40 -3.31
N GLY A 102 -2.70 14.50 -3.36
CA GLY A 102 -3.02 15.69 -4.14
C GLY A 102 -3.98 16.64 -3.43
N ASP A 103 -5.29 16.41 -3.51
CA ASP A 103 -6.32 17.26 -2.86
C ASP A 103 -6.69 16.79 -1.46
N SER A 104 -6.12 15.67 -1.01
CA SER A 104 -6.40 15.08 0.29
C SER A 104 -5.16 14.47 0.90
N VAL A 105 -5.17 14.28 2.22
CA VAL A 105 -4.17 13.55 2.98
C VAL A 105 -4.84 12.35 3.62
N ARG A 106 -4.35 11.15 3.32
CA ARG A 106 -4.78 9.93 4.01
C ARG A 106 -3.90 9.71 5.24
N VAL A 107 -4.54 9.45 6.37
CA VAL A 107 -3.88 9.17 7.64
C VAL A 107 -4.22 7.74 8.03
N SER A 108 -3.21 6.90 8.20
CA SER A 108 -3.33 5.51 8.66
C SER A 108 -2.59 5.34 9.98
N ILE A 109 -3.22 4.76 10.98
CA ILE A 109 -2.64 4.57 12.31
C ILE A 109 -2.82 3.13 12.77
N ARG A 110 -1.89 2.65 13.59
CA ARG A 110 -1.90 1.30 14.17
C ARG A 110 -1.57 1.41 15.65
N ALA A 111 -2.27 0.64 16.47
CA ALA A 111 -1.93 0.44 17.86
C ALA A 111 -1.26 -0.93 18.02
N LEU A 112 -0.10 -0.96 18.67
CA LEU A 112 0.67 -2.16 18.97
C LEU A 112 0.66 -2.41 20.47
N ASP A 113 0.47 -3.65 20.87
CA ASP A 113 0.68 -4.12 22.24
C ASP A 113 2.19 -4.30 22.48
N THR A 114 2.74 -3.62 23.48
CA THR A 114 4.20 -3.63 23.75
C THR A 114 4.66 -4.87 24.50
N THR A 115 3.76 -5.72 24.97
CA THR A 115 4.13 -7.00 25.59
C THR A 115 4.34 -8.05 24.51
N THR A 116 3.45 -8.08 23.53
CA THR A 116 3.42 -9.11 22.46
C THR A 116 4.07 -8.64 21.16
N GLY A 117 4.16 -7.33 20.93
CA GLY A 117 4.56 -6.72 19.66
C GLY A 117 3.49 -6.81 18.57
N SER A 118 2.28 -7.26 18.90
CA SER A 118 1.20 -7.49 17.94
C SER A 118 0.37 -6.22 17.70
N VAL A 119 -0.14 -6.05 16.48
CA VAL A 119 -1.10 -4.99 16.17
C VAL A 119 -2.47 -5.36 16.77
N VAL A 120 -2.99 -4.52 17.65
CA VAL A 120 -4.29 -4.71 18.31
C VAL A 120 -5.41 -3.91 17.67
N SER A 121 -5.08 -2.86 16.90
CA SER A 121 -6.07 -2.11 16.12
C SER A 121 -5.42 -1.28 15.01
N THR A 122 -6.23 -0.93 14.03
CA THR A 122 -5.88 -0.07 12.91
C THR A 122 -7.01 0.93 12.64
N GLY A 123 -6.66 2.14 12.24
CA GLY A 123 -7.60 3.19 11.86
C GLY A 123 -7.14 3.89 10.59
N VAL A 124 -8.07 4.25 9.72
CA VAL A 124 -7.77 4.99 8.49
C VAL A 124 -8.79 6.10 8.27
N VAL A 125 -8.32 7.29 7.95
CA VAL A 125 -9.17 8.43 7.55
C VAL A 125 -8.54 9.16 6.36
N THR A 126 -9.38 9.72 5.50
CA THR A 126 -8.93 10.62 4.43
C THR A 126 -9.45 12.02 4.73
N LEU A 127 -8.55 13.01 4.76
CA LEU A 127 -8.84 14.40 5.07
C LEU A 127 -8.68 15.24 3.80
N LEU A 128 -9.66 16.07 3.45
CA LEU A 128 -9.51 17.02 2.34
C LEU A 128 -8.52 18.12 2.73
N LYS A 129 -7.67 18.55 1.79
CA LYS A 129 -6.75 19.67 2.00
C LYS A 129 -7.50 20.98 1.86
N GLU A 130 -8.16 21.39 2.93
CA GLU A 130 -8.60 22.77 3.07
C GLU A 130 -7.36 23.69 3.14
N ALA A 131 -7.50 24.96 2.74
CA ALA A 131 -6.38 25.91 2.63
C ALA A 131 -5.50 25.99 3.90
N SER A 132 -6.10 25.77 5.07
CA SER A 132 -5.43 25.70 6.38
C SER A 132 -4.45 24.53 6.50
N LEU A 133 -4.81 23.34 5.99
CA LEU A 133 -3.99 22.13 6.04
C LEU A 133 -2.86 22.14 5.01
N ALA A 134 -3.09 22.75 3.85
CA ALA A 134 -2.08 22.88 2.80
C ALA A 134 -0.83 23.66 3.25
N SER A 135 -1.01 24.66 4.14
CA SER A 135 0.08 25.47 4.69
C SER A 135 1.06 24.68 5.58
N LEU A 136 0.58 23.63 6.26
CA LEU A 136 1.38 22.79 7.16
C LEU A 136 2.21 21.73 6.42
N MET A 137 1.97 21.52 5.13
CA MET A 137 2.79 20.66 4.27
C MET A 137 3.98 21.41 3.65
N GLY A 138 3.97 22.74 3.64
CA GLY A 138 4.96 23.59 2.98
C GLY A 138 6.24 23.88 3.80
N GLY A 139 6.60 23.01 4.74
CA GLY A 139 7.70 23.24 5.68
C GLY A 139 9.08 23.27 5.01
N ARG A 140 9.76 24.42 5.09
CA ARG A 140 11.20 24.58 4.78
C ARG A 140 12.03 23.50 5.48
N GLY A 141 12.60 22.57 4.73
CA GLY A 141 13.51 21.55 5.24
C GLY A 141 14.24 20.80 4.12
N VAL A 142 15.38 21.37 3.70
CA VAL A 142 16.47 20.82 2.87
C VAL A 142 16.09 19.67 1.91
N ALA A 143 15.65 20.05 0.71
CA ALA A 143 15.57 19.14 -0.43
C ALA A 143 16.98 18.63 -0.79
N SER A 144 17.20 17.32 -0.64
CA SER A 144 18.36 16.66 -1.22
C SER A 144 18.14 16.48 -2.72
N ALA A 145 19.17 16.81 -3.52
CA ALA A 145 19.19 16.79 -4.99
C ALA A 145 18.86 15.42 -5.65
N ARG A 146 18.47 14.40 -4.87
CA ARG A 146 18.00 13.10 -5.35
C ARG A 146 16.52 13.06 -5.75
N ASP A 147 15.68 13.97 -5.25
CA ASP A 147 14.24 13.96 -5.58
C ASP A 147 13.91 14.59 -6.94
N ALA A 148 14.73 15.52 -7.44
CA ALA A 148 14.50 16.16 -8.73
C ALA A 148 14.68 15.23 -9.95
N SER A 149 15.36 14.08 -9.80
CA SER A 149 15.47 13.07 -10.86
C SER A 149 14.33 12.05 -10.85
N ARG A 150 13.56 11.97 -9.76
CA ARG A 150 12.52 10.95 -9.55
C ARG A 150 11.19 11.34 -10.21
N ASP A 151 10.86 12.63 -10.21
CA ASP A 151 9.66 13.16 -10.86
C ASP A 151 9.74 13.14 -12.40
N ARG A 152 10.96 13.00 -12.96
CA ARG A 152 11.19 12.92 -14.41
C ARG A 152 10.86 11.56 -15.05
N LYS A 153 10.68 10.49 -14.26
CA LYS A 153 10.40 9.13 -14.77
C LYS A 153 8.92 8.75 -14.80
N ARG A 154 8.05 9.51 -14.11
CA ARG A 154 6.61 9.23 -14.10
C ARG A 154 5.98 9.76 -15.38
N PRO A 155 5.24 8.94 -16.14
CA PRO A 155 4.50 9.44 -17.29
C PRO A 155 3.50 10.53 -16.87
N PRO A 156 3.18 11.49 -17.75
CA PRO A 156 2.12 12.46 -17.50
C PRO A 156 0.79 11.74 -17.22
N ASN A 157 -0.13 12.39 -16.49
CA ASN A 157 -1.47 11.88 -16.16
C ASN A 157 -1.49 10.59 -15.33
N THR A 158 -0.42 10.30 -14.60
CA THR A 158 -0.34 9.14 -13.70
C THR A 158 -1.24 9.33 -12.46
N LEU A 159 -2.18 8.41 -12.27
CA LEU A 159 -3.04 8.28 -11.08
C LEU A 159 -2.40 7.39 -10.00
N TYR A 160 -1.62 6.39 -10.42
CA TYR A 160 -0.88 5.51 -9.53
C TYR A 160 0.36 4.97 -10.25
N TYR A 161 1.48 4.85 -9.55
CA TYR A 161 2.70 4.27 -10.12
C TYR A 161 3.55 3.62 -9.04
N GLU A 162 3.92 2.37 -9.28
CA GLU A 162 4.86 1.60 -8.48
C GLU A 162 5.78 0.80 -9.41
N ASP A 163 7.08 1.04 -9.27
CA ASP A 163 8.18 0.33 -9.95
C ASP A 163 9.16 -0.30 -8.95
N PHE A 164 8.84 -0.22 -7.66
CA PHE A 164 9.58 -0.75 -6.52
C PHE A 164 10.96 -0.11 -6.29
N GLU A 165 11.38 0.86 -7.10
CA GLU A 165 12.65 1.59 -6.95
C GLU A 165 12.71 2.42 -5.66
N SER A 166 11.54 2.82 -5.15
CA SER A 166 11.43 3.60 -3.91
C SER A 166 11.31 2.76 -2.64
N VAL A 167 11.16 1.44 -2.78
CA VAL A 167 10.94 0.50 -1.68
C VAL A 167 12.24 -0.29 -1.44
N ASN A 168 12.68 -0.43 -0.19
CA ASN A 168 13.92 -1.16 0.08
C ASN A 168 13.75 -2.65 -0.19
N GLU A 169 14.87 -3.34 -0.38
CA GLU A 169 14.86 -4.79 -0.47
C GLU A 169 14.41 -5.40 0.86
N GLY A 170 13.57 -6.42 0.82
CA GLY A 170 12.94 -7.02 2.00
C GLY A 170 11.61 -6.38 2.40
N ASP A 171 11.31 -5.17 1.92
CA ASP A 171 10.10 -4.44 2.29
C ASP A 171 8.96 -4.64 1.29
N ALA A 172 7.73 -4.38 1.70
CA ALA A 172 6.58 -4.28 0.80
C ALA A 172 6.20 -2.81 0.53
N PRO A 173 5.56 -2.51 -0.62
CA PRO A 173 5.03 -1.18 -0.86
C PRO A 173 4.10 -0.74 0.28
N PRO A 174 4.28 0.48 0.79
CA PRO A 174 3.53 0.92 1.96
C PRO A 174 2.04 1.04 1.66
N GLY A 175 1.21 0.51 2.57
CA GLY A 175 -0.26 0.55 2.46
C GLY A 175 -0.89 -0.61 1.69
N TRP A 176 -0.08 -1.50 1.10
CA TRP A 176 -0.60 -2.74 0.54
C TRP A 176 -0.97 -3.72 1.68
N LEU A 177 -2.02 -4.50 1.46
CA LEU A 177 -2.57 -5.45 2.45
C LEU A 177 -2.40 -6.88 1.96
N GLY A 178 -2.24 -7.84 2.88
CA GLY A 178 -2.01 -9.24 2.54
C GLY A 178 -0.63 -9.49 1.92
N VAL A 179 0.36 -8.69 2.29
CA VAL A 179 1.73 -8.74 1.77
C VAL A 179 2.68 -9.52 2.67
N ASP A 180 2.15 -10.26 3.64
CA ASP A 180 2.93 -10.93 4.70
C ASP A 180 3.96 -11.94 4.17
N HIS A 181 3.73 -12.47 2.97
CA HIS A 181 4.63 -13.40 2.29
C HIS A 181 5.39 -12.78 1.12
N PHE A 182 5.31 -11.45 0.96
CA PHE A 182 5.89 -10.71 -0.15
C PHE A 182 6.90 -9.66 0.29
N ALA A 183 7.92 -9.48 -0.55
CA ALA A 183 8.94 -8.47 -0.37
C ALA A 183 9.47 -8.00 -1.72
N VAL A 184 9.98 -6.77 -1.74
CA VAL A 184 10.78 -6.26 -2.83
C VAL A 184 12.13 -6.95 -2.81
N ARG A 185 12.58 -7.43 -3.97
CA ARG A 185 13.86 -8.09 -4.18
C ARG A 185 14.62 -7.40 -5.28
N VAL A 186 15.94 -7.35 -5.15
CA VAL A 186 16.81 -6.80 -6.19
C VAL A 186 17.17 -7.93 -7.16
N GLU A 187 16.82 -7.75 -8.44
CA GLU A 187 17.21 -8.63 -9.54
C GLU A 187 18.12 -7.89 -10.52
N PRO A 188 18.89 -8.60 -11.38
CA PRO A 188 19.78 -7.94 -12.36
C PRO A 188 19.07 -6.96 -13.31
N ARG A 189 17.75 -7.11 -13.50
CA ARG A 189 16.93 -6.29 -14.40
C ARG A 189 16.11 -5.21 -13.69
N GLY A 190 16.30 -5.02 -12.38
CA GLY A 190 15.57 -4.04 -11.57
C GLY A 190 15.01 -4.66 -10.29
N ARG A 191 14.22 -3.87 -9.56
CA ARG A 191 13.50 -4.35 -8.38
C ARG A 191 12.17 -4.99 -8.76
N VAL A 192 11.81 -6.04 -8.03
CA VAL A 192 10.56 -6.75 -8.23
C VAL A 192 9.90 -7.03 -6.89
N PHE A 193 8.58 -7.05 -6.85
CA PHE A 193 7.82 -7.48 -5.69
C PHE A 193 7.37 -8.92 -5.86
N SER A 194 7.92 -9.79 -5.05
CA SER A 194 7.76 -11.24 -5.18
C SER A 194 7.56 -11.87 -3.83
N CYS A 195 6.95 -13.05 -3.79
CA CYS A 195 6.85 -13.76 -2.53
C CYS A 195 8.21 -14.39 -2.15
N PHE A 196 8.48 -14.50 -0.84
CA PHE A 196 9.72 -15.06 -0.30
C PHE A 196 9.50 -16.39 0.45
N GLU A 197 8.24 -16.71 0.77
CA GLU A 197 7.85 -17.95 1.43
C GLU A 197 6.47 -18.43 0.97
N LYS A 198 6.12 -19.68 1.31
CA LYS A 198 4.79 -20.22 0.97
C LYS A 198 3.71 -19.51 1.78
N GLY A 199 2.65 -19.07 1.10
CA GLY A 199 1.47 -18.50 1.73
C GLY A 199 0.46 -18.02 0.69
N PRO A 200 -0.63 -17.34 1.11
CA PRO A 200 -1.59 -16.74 0.19
C PRO A 200 -0.89 -15.76 -0.76
N MET A 201 -0.95 -16.04 -2.06
CA MET A 201 -0.33 -15.21 -3.09
C MET A 201 -1.30 -14.14 -3.58
N LYS A 202 -1.88 -13.39 -2.63
CA LYS A 202 -2.93 -12.41 -2.88
C LYS A 202 -2.68 -11.17 -2.03
N PHE A 203 -2.54 -10.02 -2.68
CA PHE A 203 -2.42 -8.75 -1.99
C PHE A 203 -3.38 -7.71 -2.58
N THR A 204 -3.67 -6.71 -1.77
CA THR A 204 -4.61 -5.64 -2.08
C THR A 204 -3.90 -4.31 -2.07
N ILE A 205 -4.07 -3.55 -3.15
CA ILE A 205 -3.60 -2.17 -3.26
C ILE A 205 -4.73 -1.26 -2.77
N PRO A 206 -4.42 -0.17 -2.04
CA PRO A 206 -5.44 0.75 -1.54
C PRO A 206 -6.38 1.25 -2.63
N SER A 207 -7.65 1.47 -2.29
CA SER A 207 -8.63 1.99 -3.24
C SER A 207 -8.20 3.36 -3.76
N ILE A 208 -8.06 3.45 -5.07
CA ILE A 208 -7.72 4.66 -5.81
C ILE A 208 -8.98 5.12 -6.54
N ARG A 209 -9.24 6.43 -6.51
CA ARG A 209 -10.35 7.02 -7.28
C ARG A 209 -10.00 6.94 -8.76
N LEU A 210 -10.58 5.97 -9.43
CA LEU A 210 -10.49 5.83 -10.87
C LEU A 210 -11.53 6.73 -11.56
N PRO A 211 -11.14 7.54 -12.55
CA PRO A 211 -12.09 8.27 -13.40
C PRO A 211 -12.87 7.30 -14.32
N GLU A 212 -13.85 7.82 -15.06
CA GLU A 212 -14.60 7.01 -16.05
C GLU A 212 -13.72 6.49 -17.19
N SER A 213 -12.60 7.17 -17.46
CA SER A 213 -11.62 6.81 -18.49
C SER A 213 -10.22 6.69 -17.89
N TYR A 214 -9.69 5.47 -17.85
CA TYR A 214 -8.35 5.20 -17.32
C TYR A 214 -7.68 4.05 -18.07
N GLN A 215 -6.36 3.99 -17.98
CA GLN A 215 -5.57 2.86 -18.44
C GLN A 215 -4.76 2.31 -17.28
N MET A 216 -4.90 1.02 -17.00
CA MET A 216 -4.11 0.28 -16.03
C MET A 216 -3.12 -0.62 -16.74
N GLU A 217 -1.86 -0.58 -16.30
CA GLU A 217 -0.78 -1.43 -16.77
C GLU A 217 -0.21 -2.25 -15.61
N VAL A 218 -0.14 -3.57 -15.78
CA VAL A 218 0.42 -4.52 -14.82
C VAL A 218 1.50 -5.33 -15.54
N VAL A 219 2.75 -5.23 -15.09
CA VAL A 219 3.86 -6.02 -15.61
C VAL A 219 4.25 -7.05 -14.57
N ALA A 220 4.09 -8.33 -14.90
CA ALA A 220 4.37 -9.43 -13.99
C ALA A 220 5.11 -10.56 -14.68
N ARG A 221 5.83 -11.36 -13.90
CA ARG A 221 6.54 -12.57 -14.31
C ARG A 221 6.01 -13.74 -13.47
N GLN A 222 5.89 -14.91 -14.08
CA GLN A 222 5.59 -16.16 -13.39
C GLN A 222 6.58 -17.24 -13.78
N THR A 223 6.88 -18.14 -12.86
CA THR A 223 7.76 -19.28 -13.12
C THR A 223 7.11 -20.27 -14.07
N HIS A 224 5.80 -20.49 -13.95
CA HIS A 224 5.05 -21.46 -14.74
C HIS A 224 3.79 -20.83 -15.33
N TRP A 225 3.92 -20.04 -16.40
CA TRP A 225 2.74 -19.47 -17.07
C TRP A 225 1.81 -20.54 -17.58
N THR A 226 2.35 -21.70 -17.93
CA THR A 226 1.64 -22.84 -18.51
C THR A 226 0.77 -23.61 -17.51
N GLN A 227 0.87 -23.30 -16.22
CA GLN A 227 0.10 -23.98 -15.15
C GLN A 227 -0.49 -23.04 -14.12
N SER A 228 -0.39 -21.73 -14.36
CA SER A 228 -0.72 -20.71 -13.37
C SER A 228 -1.79 -19.74 -13.86
N GLU A 229 -2.32 -18.95 -12.94
CA GLU A 229 -3.28 -17.88 -13.16
C GLU A 229 -2.74 -16.60 -12.52
N LEU A 230 -2.71 -15.50 -13.28
CA LEU A 230 -2.58 -14.15 -12.78
C LEU A 230 -3.95 -13.49 -12.87
N THR A 231 -4.47 -13.04 -11.74
CA THR A 231 -5.76 -12.36 -11.65
C THR A 231 -5.59 -10.97 -11.06
N ILE A 232 -6.12 -9.96 -11.73
CA ILE A 232 -6.28 -8.60 -11.23
C ILE A 232 -7.76 -8.32 -11.11
N THR A 233 -8.19 -7.92 -9.92
CA THR A 233 -9.56 -7.50 -9.64
C THR A 233 -9.55 -6.01 -9.37
N VAL A 234 -10.44 -5.26 -10.02
CA VAL A 234 -10.62 -3.81 -9.85
C VAL A 234 -12.12 -3.58 -9.70
N GLY A 235 -12.55 -3.34 -8.47
CA GLY A 235 -13.98 -3.25 -8.15
C GLY A 235 -14.68 -4.59 -8.42
N VAL A 236 -15.68 -4.58 -9.31
CA VAL A 236 -16.40 -5.79 -9.73
C VAL A 236 -15.75 -6.48 -10.94
N ASN A 237 -14.80 -5.80 -11.60
CA ASN A 237 -14.17 -6.29 -12.81
C ASN A 237 -12.94 -7.12 -12.48
N ARG A 238 -12.75 -8.21 -13.22
CA ARG A 238 -11.63 -9.13 -13.03
C ARG A 238 -11.01 -9.46 -14.37
N PHE A 239 -9.70 -9.33 -14.50
CA PHE A 239 -8.98 -9.62 -15.73
C PHE A 239 -7.64 -10.28 -15.44
N GLY A 240 -7.04 -10.90 -16.44
CA GLY A 240 -5.79 -11.60 -16.22
C GLY A 240 -5.45 -12.61 -17.29
N ILE A 241 -4.54 -13.51 -16.94
CA ILE A 241 -4.15 -14.66 -17.75
C ILE A 241 -4.34 -15.91 -16.91
N LYS A 242 -4.90 -16.94 -17.51
CA LYS A 242 -5.08 -18.26 -16.90
C LYS A 242 -4.61 -19.35 -17.84
N ARG A 243 -4.43 -20.54 -17.29
CA ARG A 243 -4.25 -21.76 -18.08
C ARG A 243 -5.54 -22.16 -18.80
N GLY A 244 -5.49 -22.26 -20.13
CA GLY A 244 -6.50 -22.95 -20.95
C GLY A 244 -6.18 -24.43 -21.15
N SER A 245 -6.92 -25.11 -22.04
CA SER A 245 -6.70 -26.54 -22.30
C SER A 245 -5.34 -26.81 -22.95
N PHE A 246 -4.97 -26.00 -23.95
CA PHE A 246 -3.74 -26.19 -24.72
C PHE A 246 -2.91 -24.91 -24.89
N SER A 247 -3.44 -23.76 -24.50
CA SER A 247 -2.76 -22.46 -24.58
C SER A 247 -2.89 -21.66 -23.27
N ASN A 248 -2.28 -20.49 -23.24
CA ASN A 248 -2.59 -19.45 -22.27
C ASN A 248 -3.80 -18.65 -22.76
N VAL A 249 -4.66 -18.26 -21.83
CA VAL A 249 -5.91 -17.57 -22.13
C VAL A 249 -5.93 -16.26 -21.36
N ALA A 250 -6.10 -15.14 -22.06
CA ALA A 250 -6.44 -13.87 -21.41
C ALA A 250 -7.93 -13.85 -21.13
N PHE A 251 -8.33 -13.27 -20.00
CA PHE A 251 -9.73 -13.15 -19.63
C PHE A 251 -10.06 -11.76 -19.13
N LEU A 252 -11.32 -11.36 -19.34
CA LEU A 252 -11.96 -10.17 -18.81
C LEU A 252 -13.39 -10.55 -18.39
N ASN A 253 -13.64 -10.55 -17.10
CA ASN A 253 -14.84 -11.03 -16.45
C ASN A 253 -15.18 -12.48 -16.87
N LYS A 254 -16.28 -12.65 -17.61
CA LYS A 254 -16.75 -13.96 -18.12
C LYS A 254 -16.26 -14.25 -19.55
N THR A 255 -15.59 -13.29 -20.18
CA THR A 255 -15.10 -13.40 -21.55
C THR A 255 -13.63 -13.78 -21.52
N ASP A 256 -13.22 -14.68 -22.40
CA ASP A 256 -11.83 -15.07 -22.53
C ASP A 256 -11.43 -15.33 -23.98
N LYS A 257 -10.12 -15.30 -24.26
CA LYS A 257 -9.55 -15.52 -25.59
C LYS A 257 -8.15 -16.13 -25.47
N GLU A 258 -7.90 -17.14 -26.29
CA GLU A 258 -6.58 -17.76 -26.39
C GLU A 258 -5.55 -16.75 -26.89
N LEU A 259 -4.36 -16.78 -26.29
CA LEU A 259 -3.23 -16.00 -26.76
C LEU A 259 -2.65 -16.64 -28.04
N PRO A 260 -2.21 -15.82 -29.01
CA PRO A 260 -1.70 -16.31 -30.30
C PRO A 260 -0.42 -17.12 -30.17
N ALA A 261 0.33 -16.92 -29.09
CA ALA A 261 1.54 -17.66 -28.77
C ALA A 261 1.52 -18.08 -27.29
N MET A 262 2.12 -19.24 -27.01
CA MET A 262 2.29 -19.74 -25.65
C MET A 262 3.31 -18.88 -24.91
N LEU A 263 2.99 -18.51 -23.68
CA LEU A 263 3.87 -17.73 -22.83
C LEU A 263 5.05 -18.59 -22.39
N GLN A 264 6.26 -18.07 -22.56
CA GLN A 264 7.48 -18.73 -22.12
C GLN A 264 7.58 -18.61 -20.60
N ASP A 265 7.85 -19.73 -19.93
CA ASP A 265 8.05 -19.77 -18.49
C ASP A 265 9.19 -18.83 -18.05
N GLY A 266 8.94 -18.03 -17.01
CA GLY A 266 9.85 -16.98 -16.57
C GLY A 266 9.85 -15.71 -17.43
N ALA A 267 9.07 -15.62 -18.51
CA ALA A 267 8.92 -14.36 -19.24
C ALA A 267 8.08 -13.35 -18.45
N SER A 268 8.36 -12.07 -18.66
CA SER A 268 7.51 -10.99 -18.20
C SER A 268 6.35 -10.79 -19.19
N VAL A 269 5.16 -10.51 -18.67
CA VAL A 269 3.97 -10.19 -19.44
C VAL A 269 3.40 -8.86 -18.98
N ARG A 270 3.03 -8.02 -19.94
CA ARG A 270 2.33 -6.75 -19.70
C ARG A 270 0.85 -6.91 -20.01
N LEU A 271 0.02 -6.78 -18.98
CA LEU A 271 -1.42 -6.63 -19.09
C LEU A 271 -1.79 -5.15 -19.10
N THR A 272 -2.58 -4.73 -20.09
CA THR A 272 -3.11 -3.36 -20.16
C THR A 272 -4.63 -3.41 -20.23
N LEU A 273 -5.30 -2.87 -19.21
CA LEU A 273 -6.75 -2.67 -19.20
C LEU A 273 -7.04 -1.18 -19.41
N GLU A 274 -7.62 -0.85 -20.56
CA GLU A 274 -8.14 0.48 -20.85
C GLU A 274 -9.66 0.49 -20.65
N ARG A 275 -10.16 1.41 -19.84
CA ARG A 275 -11.58 1.69 -19.65
C ARG A 275 -11.90 3.04 -20.30
N ARG A 276 -12.99 3.10 -21.05
CA ARG A 276 -13.64 4.34 -21.51
C ARG A 276 -15.15 4.23 -21.27
N GLY A 277 -15.62 4.81 -20.17
CA GLY A 277 -17.02 4.68 -19.73
C GLY A 277 -17.37 3.22 -19.43
N SER A 278 -18.28 2.63 -20.21
CA SER A 278 -18.65 1.21 -20.10
C SER A 278 -17.81 0.28 -20.96
N ASN A 279 -16.91 0.79 -21.80
CA ASN A 279 -16.09 -0.04 -22.69
C ASN A 279 -14.76 -0.37 -22.03
N TYR A 280 -14.37 -1.64 -22.10
CA TYR A 280 -13.13 -2.16 -21.55
C TYR A 280 -12.36 -2.91 -22.63
N ARG A 281 -11.10 -2.55 -22.81
CA ARG A 281 -10.16 -3.17 -23.74
C ARG A 281 -9.02 -3.77 -22.94
N LEU A 282 -8.81 -5.08 -23.08
CA LEU A 282 -7.67 -5.79 -22.51
C LEU A 282 -6.66 -6.11 -23.60
N SER A 283 -5.42 -5.71 -23.39
CA SER A 283 -4.27 -6.04 -24.25
C SER A 283 -3.21 -6.81 -23.48
N VAL A 284 -2.55 -7.74 -24.17
CA VAL A 284 -1.42 -8.51 -23.66
C VAL A 284 -0.20 -8.20 -24.52
N ASP A 285 0.87 -7.72 -23.90
CA ASP A 285 2.11 -7.29 -24.58
C ASP A 285 1.86 -6.35 -25.77
N GLY A 286 0.89 -5.44 -25.61
CA GLY A 286 0.51 -4.44 -26.62
C GLY A 286 -0.45 -4.96 -27.71
N THR A 287 -0.77 -6.25 -27.73
CA THR A 287 -1.74 -6.82 -28.66
C THR A 287 -3.14 -6.82 -28.03
N GLU A 288 -4.09 -6.12 -28.66
CA GLU A 288 -5.49 -6.13 -28.23
C GLU A 288 -6.03 -7.56 -28.27
N THR A 289 -6.51 -8.03 -27.12
CA THR A 289 -6.97 -9.41 -26.96
C THR A 289 -8.48 -9.47 -26.75
N LEU A 290 -9.03 -8.66 -25.85
CA LEU A 290 -10.46 -8.65 -25.55
C LEU A 290 -11.02 -7.23 -25.58
N LEU A 291 -12.27 -7.12 -26.04
CA LEU A 291 -13.10 -5.93 -25.94
C LEU A 291 -14.45 -6.35 -25.34
N GLY A 292 -14.88 -5.63 -24.31
CA GLY A 292 -16.15 -5.91 -23.63
C GLY A 292 -16.84 -4.62 -23.18
N ARG A 293 -18.16 -4.70 -22.98
CA ARG A 293 -18.96 -3.61 -22.44
C ARG A 293 -19.54 -4.01 -21.09
N TYR A 294 -19.16 -3.30 -20.02
CA TYR A 294 -19.58 -3.55 -18.66
C TYR A 294 -20.11 -2.24 -18.05
N PRO A 295 -21.41 -2.16 -17.72
CA PRO A 295 -22.05 -0.92 -17.24
C PRO A 295 -21.66 -0.55 -15.81
N ASP A 296 -21.22 -1.51 -15.01
CA ASP A 296 -20.84 -1.32 -13.62
C ASP A 296 -19.34 -0.99 -13.51
N GLY A 297 -19.04 0.26 -13.17
CA GLY A 297 -17.69 0.72 -12.83
C GLY A 297 -17.81 1.94 -11.94
N GLY A 298 -18.06 1.70 -10.66
CA GLY A 298 -18.24 2.75 -9.67
C GLY A 298 -17.00 3.60 -9.47
N SER A 299 -17.17 4.76 -8.83
CA SER A 299 -16.06 5.60 -8.38
C SER A 299 -15.34 4.94 -7.19
N SER A 300 -14.00 4.99 -7.21
CA SER A 300 -13.11 4.36 -6.22
C SER A 300 -13.23 2.84 -6.14
N GLU A 301 -12.22 2.15 -6.65
CA GLU A 301 -12.23 0.68 -6.72
C GLU A 301 -11.07 0.12 -5.91
N THR A 302 -11.33 -0.90 -5.09
CA THR A 302 -10.29 -1.69 -4.41
C THR A 302 -9.66 -2.63 -5.41
N TRP A 303 -8.33 -2.74 -5.39
CA TRP A 303 -7.61 -3.58 -6.33
C TRP A 303 -6.98 -4.74 -5.63
N THR A 304 -7.07 -5.91 -6.25
CA THR A 304 -6.48 -7.12 -5.73
C THR A 304 -5.71 -7.80 -6.82
N ILE A 305 -4.46 -8.14 -6.55
CA ILE A 305 -3.63 -8.96 -7.43
C ILE A 305 -3.47 -10.32 -6.76
N GLU A 306 -3.78 -11.37 -7.49
CA GLU A 306 -3.69 -12.75 -7.06
C GLU A 306 -2.90 -13.55 -8.08
N PHE A 307 -1.86 -14.22 -7.61
CA PHE A 307 -1.14 -15.24 -8.37
C PHE A 307 -1.62 -16.60 -7.86
N ARG A 308 -2.05 -17.49 -8.75
CA ARG A 308 -2.30 -18.90 -8.41
C ARG A 308 -1.35 -19.77 -9.21
N ASN A 309 -0.55 -20.57 -8.53
CA ASN A 309 0.36 -21.53 -9.14
C ASN A 309 0.31 -22.86 -8.35
N PRO A 310 0.32 -24.03 -9.01
CA PRO A 310 0.46 -25.34 -8.36
C PRO A 310 1.82 -25.61 -7.70
N GLY A 311 2.90 -24.89 -8.05
CA GLY A 311 4.28 -25.37 -7.86
C GLY A 311 5.12 -24.78 -6.73
N ALA A 312 5.11 -23.47 -6.48
CA ALA A 312 5.78 -22.79 -5.34
C ALA A 312 5.69 -21.27 -5.52
N CYS A 313 6.02 -20.54 -4.46
CA CYS A 313 6.17 -19.09 -4.41
C CYS A 313 7.43 -18.55 -5.16
N PHE A 314 8.39 -19.42 -5.47
CA PHE A 314 9.68 -18.96 -5.96
C PHE A 314 9.62 -18.66 -7.47
N GLY A 315 9.36 -17.39 -7.78
CA GLY A 315 9.62 -16.76 -9.09
C GLY A 315 8.43 -16.02 -9.72
N GLU A 316 7.29 -15.96 -9.03
CA GLU A 316 6.25 -14.97 -9.31
C GLU A 316 6.69 -13.59 -8.83
N ALA A 317 6.62 -12.61 -9.72
CA ALA A 317 7.11 -11.29 -9.44
C ALA A 317 6.26 -10.23 -10.15
N LEU A 318 5.75 -9.26 -9.41
CA LEU A 318 5.24 -8.01 -9.95
C LEU A 318 6.42 -7.06 -10.18
N GLN A 319 6.52 -6.51 -11.37
CA GLN A 319 7.65 -5.66 -11.78
C GLN A 319 7.26 -4.20 -11.94
N ARG A 320 6.00 -3.95 -12.34
CA ARG A 320 5.45 -2.60 -12.42
C ARG A 320 3.93 -2.63 -12.30
N LEU A 321 3.38 -1.63 -11.64
CA LEU A 321 1.96 -1.33 -11.63
C LEU A 321 1.79 0.16 -11.88
N ALA A 322 0.99 0.51 -12.89
CA ALA A 322 0.72 1.90 -13.20
C ALA A 322 -0.72 2.11 -13.64
N VAL A 323 -1.28 3.25 -13.29
CA VAL A 323 -2.58 3.71 -13.79
C VAL A 323 -2.48 5.14 -14.23
N TYR A 324 -3.11 5.41 -15.37
CA TYR A 324 -3.11 6.69 -16.03
C TYR A 324 -4.54 7.15 -16.27
N ALA A 325 -4.81 8.44 -16.12
CA ALA A 325 -6.02 9.05 -16.64
C ALA A 325 -5.94 9.07 -18.17
N VAL A 326 -7.06 8.75 -18.82
CA VAL A 326 -7.17 8.77 -20.28
C VAL A 326 -8.15 9.87 -20.66
N GLU A 327 -7.74 10.71 -21.60
CA GLU A 327 -8.59 11.72 -22.22
C GLU A 327 -9.58 11.11 -23.24
#